data_AF-A0A9N9PE56-F1
#
_entry.id   AF-A0A9N9PE56-F1
#
_cell.length_a   1.000
_cell.length_b   1.000
_cell.length_c   1.000
_cell.angle_alpha   90.00
_cell.angle_beta   90.00
_cell.angle_gamma   90.00
#
_symmetry.space_group_name_H-M   'P 1'
#
loop_
_entity.id
_entity.type
_entity.pdbx_description
1 polymer ?
#
loop_
_entity_poly.entity_id
_entity_poly.type
_entity_poly.pdbx_seq_one_letter_code
_entity_poly.pdbx_strand_id
1 'polypeptide(L)'
;LLQNNTEYNACLLEATSVQTEHQLRQLFATILLFCQSVKPELLWNNHKIALYEDILYRAHMQLQDLEDTNNIPATIENEALTQLENILLLNGKFLKNFPDMPILSITSNISNNEEELNHLICEERSYNITDLEAKSQHNIPLLNNDQRAVFDAVIRAIDNKEG
;
A
#
# COMPACT_ATOMS: atom_id res chain seq x y z
N LEU A 1 25.42 -17.78 -9.35
CA LEU A 1 24.80 -16.65 -10.06
C LEU A 1 24.89 -15.41 -9.17
N LEU A 2 25.24 -14.26 -9.73
CA LEU A 2 25.75 -13.06 -9.05
C LEU A 2 24.81 -12.55 -7.93
N GLN A 3 25.19 -12.77 -6.67
CA GLN A 3 24.54 -12.24 -5.46
C GLN A 3 24.89 -10.76 -5.22
N ASN A 4 24.68 -9.89 -6.21
CA ASN A 4 24.92 -8.47 -6.00
C ASN A 4 23.70 -7.65 -6.38
N ASN A 5 23.22 -6.82 -5.45
CA ASN A 5 22.15 -5.87 -5.69
C ASN A 5 22.57 -4.77 -6.70
N THR A 6 23.72 -4.89 -7.39
CA THR A 6 24.29 -3.89 -8.29
C THR A 6 23.31 -3.45 -9.37
N GLU A 7 22.66 -4.40 -10.04
CA GLU A 7 21.72 -4.09 -11.13
C GLU A 7 20.49 -3.34 -10.62
N TYR A 8 19.92 -3.79 -9.50
CA TYR A 8 18.78 -3.13 -8.87
C TYR A 8 19.13 -1.77 -8.27
N ASN A 9 20.35 -1.62 -7.73
CA ASN A 9 20.84 -0.34 -7.24
C ASN A 9 20.98 0.66 -8.39
N ALA A 10 21.57 0.25 -9.52
CA ALA A 10 21.68 1.11 -10.70
C ALA A 10 20.29 1.49 -11.23
N CYS A 11 19.39 0.51 -11.35
CA CYS A 11 18.02 0.72 -11.82
C CYS A 11 17.24 1.72 -10.94
N LEU A 12 17.25 1.54 -9.62
CA LEU A 12 16.60 2.46 -8.68
C LEU A 12 17.24 3.85 -8.72
N LEU A 13 18.56 3.92 -8.83
CA LEU A 13 19.29 5.19 -8.87
C LEU A 13 19.05 5.97 -10.18
N GLU A 14 18.88 5.28 -11.30
CA GLU A 14 18.45 5.92 -12.55
C GLU A 14 17.00 6.42 -12.43
N ALA A 15 16.12 5.62 -11.83
CA ALA A 15 14.71 5.95 -11.66
C ALA A 15 14.48 7.21 -10.82
N THR A 16 15.34 7.53 -9.83
CA THR A 16 15.21 8.76 -9.03
C THR A 16 15.24 10.04 -9.87
N SER A 17 15.88 10.00 -11.05
CA SER A 17 15.97 11.17 -11.94
C SER A 17 14.75 11.40 -12.83
N VAL A 18 13.87 10.39 -12.96
CA VAL A 18 12.78 10.39 -13.96
C VAL A 18 11.41 10.00 -13.40
N GLN A 19 11.34 9.38 -12.22
CA GLN A 19 10.12 8.89 -11.60
C GLN A 19 9.71 9.72 -10.38
N THR A 20 8.42 9.73 -10.08
CA THR A 20 7.95 10.21 -8.78
C THR A 20 8.30 9.21 -7.69
N GLU A 21 8.33 9.66 -6.45
CA GLU A 21 8.66 8.83 -5.28
C GLU A 21 7.63 7.70 -5.10
N HIS A 22 6.37 7.94 -5.47
CA HIS A 22 5.34 6.90 -5.53
C HIS A 22 5.67 5.82 -6.56
N GLN A 23 6.06 6.22 -7.78
CA GLN A 23 6.50 5.28 -8.83
C GLN A 23 7.78 4.54 -8.43
N LEU A 24 8.69 5.22 -7.73
CA LEU A 24 9.90 4.61 -7.20
C LEU A 24 9.58 3.54 -6.15
N ARG A 25 8.60 3.78 -5.26
CA ARG A 25 8.07 2.76 -4.33
C ARG A 25 7.42 1.57 -5.06
N GLN A 26 6.70 1.81 -6.16
CA GLN A 26 6.16 0.73 -7.00
C GLN A 26 7.26 -0.11 -7.67
N LEU A 27 8.31 0.54 -8.19
CA LEU A 27 9.46 -0.13 -8.77
C LEU A 27 10.19 -0.98 -7.71
N PHE A 28 10.39 -0.43 -6.51
CA PHE A 28 10.96 -1.16 -5.38
C PHE A 28 10.13 -2.40 -5.02
N ALA A 29 8.81 -2.27 -4.90
CA ALA A 29 7.91 -3.41 -4.65
C ALA A 29 7.97 -4.46 -5.77
N THR A 30 8.04 -4.01 -7.03
CA THR A 30 8.18 -4.90 -8.19
C THR A 30 9.48 -5.71 -8.11
N ILE A 31 10.59 -5.07 -7.76
CA ILE A 31 11.87 -5.75 -7.56
C ILE A 31 11.74 -6.79 -6.45
N LEU A 32 11.12 -6.46 -5.31
CA LEU A 32 10.89 -7.41 -4.23
C LEU A 32 10.07 -8.63 -4.69
N LEU A 33 8.97 -8.40 -5.41
CA LEU A 33 8.04 -9.45 -5.81
C LEU A 33 8.62 -10.42 -6.84
N PHE A 34 9.40 -9.93 -7.80
CA PHE A 34 9.75 -10.69 -8.99
C PHE A 34 11.23 -11.05 -9.09
N CYS A 35 12.10 -10.46 -8.26
CA CYS A 35 13.55 -10.71 -8.33
C CYS A 35 14.02 -11.62 -7.18
N GLN A 36 14.27 -12.89 -7.51
CA GLN A 36 14.54 -13.98 -6.55
C GLN A 36 15.87 -13.88 -5.76
N SER A 37 16.80 -13.02 -6.17
CA SER A 37 18.16 -12.92 -5.58
C SER A 37 18.43 -11.57 -4.91
N VAL A 38 17.40 -10.77 -4.65
CA VAL A 38 17.53 -9.48 -3.98
C VAL A 38 17.80 -9.70 -2.49
N LYS A 39 18.66 -8.86 -1.91
CA LYS A 39 18.76 -8.67 -0.45
C LYS A 39 17.91 -7.46 -0.06
N PRO A 40 16.66 -7.64 0.42
CA PRO A 40 15.69 -6.56 0.62
C PRO A 40 16.19 -5.49 1.59
N GLU A 41 16.76 -5.91 2.72
CA GLU A 41 17.33 -5.02 3.74
C GLU A 41 18.37 -4.07 3.17
N LEU A 42 19.35 -4.61 2.43
CA LEU A 42 20.44 -3.82 1.85
C LEU A 42 19.90 -2.87 0.77
N LEU A 43 18.95 -3.33 -0.03
CA LEU A 43 18.32 -2.50 -1.05
C LEU A 43 17.52 -1.35 -0.41
N TRP A 44 16.75 -1.65 0.64
CA TRP A 44 16.04 -0.64 1.42
C TRP A 44 17.00 0.39 2.01
N ASN A 45 18.02 -0.05 2.75
CA ASN A 45 18.96 0.86 3.41
C ASN A 45 19.70 1.78 2.43
N ASN A 46 19.95 1.32 1.20
CA ASN A 46 20.59 2.12 0.17
C ASN A 46 19.66 3.19 -0.44
N HIS A 47 18.34 2.93 -0.51
CA HIS A 47 17.39 3.75 -1.29
C HIS A 47 16.29 4.39 -0.45
N LYS A 48 16.17 4.08 0.85
CA LYS A 48 15.05 4.52 1.69
C LYS A 48 14.82 6.03 1.67
N ILE A 49 15.89 6.82 1.66
CA ILE A 49 15.79 8.29 1.60
C ILE A 49 15.06 8.74 0.34
N ALA A 50 15.42 8.21 -0.83
CA ALA A 50 14.75 8.53 -2.09
C ALA A 50 13.30 7.99 -2.11
N LEU A 51 13.05 6.85 -1.45
CA LEU A 51 11.72 6.26 -1.36
C LEU A 51 10.75 7.04 -0.45
N TYR A 52 11.24 7.92 0.42
CA TYR A 52 10.39 8.72 1.31
C TYR A 52 10.61 10.23 1.20
N GLU A 53 11.31 10.69 0.17
CA GLU A 53 11.64 12.11 -0.01
C GLU A 53 10.39 12.99 -0.09
N ASP A 54 9.33 12.52 -0.75
CA ASP A 54 8.03 13.18 -0.81
C ASP A 54 7.36 13.28 0.57
N ILE A 55 7.46 12.23 1.38
CA ILE A 55 6.94 12.18 2.75
C ILE A 55 7.70 13.18 3.62
N LEU A 56 9.04 13.20 3.50
CA LEU A 56 9.91 14.11 4.23
C LEU A 56 9.63 15.57 3.85
N TYR A 57 9.45 15.85 2.57
CA TYR A 57 9.08 17.19 2.09
C TYR A 57 7.72 17.63 2.64
N ARG A 58 6.69 16.76 2.58
CA ARG A 58 5.36 17.05 3.16
C ARG A 58 5.44 17.30 4.67
N ALA A 59 6.19 16.46 5.39
CA ALA A 59 6.38 16.62 6.83
C ALA A 59 7.05 17.96 7.16
N HIS A 60 8.09 18.36 6.43
CA HIS A 60 8.73 19.67 6.61
C HIS A 60 7.79 20.85 6.35
N MET A 61 6.91 20.75 5.34
CA MET A 61 5.91 21.79 5.07
C MET A 61 4.85 21.90 6.18
N GLN A 62 4.52 20.78 6.84
CA GLN A 62 3.56 20.77 7.95
C GLN A 62 4.17 21.18 9.30
N LEU A 63 5.45 20.87 9.51
CA LEU A 63 6.16 21.15 10.76
C LEU A 63 6.68 22.58 10.88
N GLN A 64 6.60 23.39 9.83
CA GLN A 64 6.81 24.83 9.95
C GLN A 64 5.83 25.48 10.97
N ASP A 65 4.77 24.76 11.36
CA ASP A 65 3.80 25.13 12.39
C ASP A 65 3.98 24.45 13.78
N LEU A 66 4.90 23.48 13.98
CA LEU A 66 5.00 22.69 15.22
C LEU A 66 6.45 22.33 15.63
N GLU A 67 6.86 22.66 16.86
CA GLU A 67 8.25 22.59 17.38
C GLU A 67 8.77 21.18 17.76
N ASP A 68 7.96 20.12 17.68
CA ASP A 68 8.35 18.78 18.16
C ASP A 68 9.09 17.96 17.10
N THR A 69 10.42 18.03 17.12
CA THR A 69 11.30 17.44 16.09
C THR A 69 11.90 16.06 16.40
N ASN A 70 11.68 15.52 17.61
CA ASN A 70 12.44 14.37 18.09
C ASN A 70 11.99 12.99 17.56
N ASN A 71 10.80 12.86 16.95
CA ASN A 71 10.26 11.56 16.49
C ASN A 71 9.96 11.51 14.98
N ILE A 72 10.38 12.53 14.23
CA ILE A 72 10.08 12.70 12.80
C ILE A 72 10.71 11.60 11.93
N PRO A 73 12.00 11.23 12.09
CA PRO A 73 12.64 10.29 11.16
C PRO A 73 12.00 8.89 11.20
N ALA A 74 11.65 8.40 12.39
CA ALA A 74 10.98 7.11 12.56
C ALA A 74 9.55 7.14 11.99
N THR A 75 8.85 8.27 12.13
CA THR A 75 7.49 8.44 11.60
C THR A 75 7.49 8.45 10.06
N ILE A 76 8.45 9.13 9.44
CA ILE A 76 8.62 9.16 7.98
C ILE A 76 8.95 7.76 7.43
N GLU A 77 9.90 7.06 8.06
CA GLU A 77 10.29 5.72 7.62
C GLU A 77 9.10 4.74 7.75
N ASN A 78 8.33 4.82 8.83
CA ASN A 78 7.11 4.02 9.01
C ASN A 78 6.02 4.34 7.98
N GLU A 79 5.82 5.61 7.62
CA GLU A 79 4.84 5.98 6.58
C GLU A 79 5.26 5.37 5.22
N ALA A 80 6.55 5.42 4.90
CA ALA A 80 7.08 4.84 3.67
C ALA A 80 6.90 3.32 3.62
N LEU A 81 7.18 2.63 4.75
CA LEU A 81 6.95 1.19 4.89
C LEU A 81 5.47 0.85 4.78
N THR A 82 4.57 1.66 5.35
CA THR A 82 3.11 1.47 5.22
C THR A 82 2.66 1.56 3.76
N GLN A 83 3.14 2.57 3.03
CA GLN A 83 2.81 2.69 1.60
C GLN A 83 3.36 1.51 0.80
N LEU A 84 4.54 1.01 1.15
CA LEU A 84 5.13 -0.15 0.51
C LEU A 84 4.35 -1.45 0.82
N GLU A 85 3.93 -1.64 2.07
CA GLU A 85 3.07 -2.75 2.51
C GLU A 85 1.77 -2.77 1.68
N ASN A 86 1.12 -1.61 1.51
CA ASN A 86 -0.10 -1.50 0.70
C ASN A 86 0.11 -1.95 -0.76
N ILE A 87 1.25 -1.61 -1.37
CA ILE A 87 1.57 -2.02 -2.75
C ILE A 87 1.79 -3.55 -2.82
N LEU A 88 2.44 -4.13 -1.80
CA LEU A 88 2.68 -5.57 -1.72
C LEU A 88 1.40 -6.36 -1.45
N LEU A 89 0.49 -5.80 -0.65
CA LEU A 89 -0.81 -6.38 -0.32
C LEU A 89 -1.69 -6.58 -1.55
N LEU A 90 -1.63 -5.66 -2.52
CA LEU A 90 -2.30 -5.83 -3.82
C LEU A 90 -1.82 -7.08 -4.59
N ASN A 91 -0.64 -7.60 -4.23
CA ASN A 91 -0.05 -8.81 -4.79
C ASN A 91 -0.09 -9.99 -3.79
N GLY A 92 -0.84 -9.88 -2.68
CA GLY A 92 -0.97 -10.91 -1.66
C GLY A 92 0.32 -11.19 -0.88
N LYS A 93 1.21 -10.18 -0.78
CA LYS A 93 2.47 -10.26 -0.04
C LYS A 93 2.54 -9.18 1.02
N PHE A 94 3.36 -9.45 2.04
CA PHE A 94 3.63 -8.55 3.17
C PHE A 94 5.12 -8.28 3.25
N LEU A 95 5.51 -7.19 3.91
CA LEU A 95 6.92 -6.88 4.17
C LEU A 95 7.63 -8.01 4.94
N LYS A 96 6.94 -8.63 5.90
CA LYS A 96 7.43 -9.81 6.66
C LYS A 96 7.72 -11.04 5.81
N ASN A 97 7.25 -11.10 4.56
CA ASN A 97 7.57 -12.20 3.64
C ASN A 97 8.95 -12.05 2.99
N PHE A 98 9.60 -10.91 3.16
CA PHE A 98 10.93 -10.62 2.62
C PHE A 98 11.96 -10.69 3.74
N PRO A 99 13.04 -11.48 3.58
CA PRO A 99 14.03 -11.67 4.64
C PRO A 99 14.73 -10.36 5.00
N ASP A 100 14.89 -10.14 6.30
CA ASP A 100 15.60 -9.01 6.91
C ASP A 100 15.05 -7.61 6.53
N MET A 101 13.89 -7.55 5.88
CA MET A 101 13.23 -6.28 5.55
C MET A 101 12.73 -5.62 6.85
N PRO A 102 12.90 -4.30 7.03
CA PRO A 102 12.29 -3.60 8.15
C PRO A 102 10.77 -3.73 8.09
N ILE A 103 10.18 -4.02 9.24
CA ILE A 103 8.75 -4.17 9.44
C ILE A 103 8.29 -3.01 10.32
N LEU A 104 7.06 -2.55 10.14
CA LEU A 104 6.46 -1.53 11.00
C LEU A 104 6.54 -1.97 12.47
N SER A 105 7.21 -1.18 13.32
CA SER A 105 7.39 -1.48 14.75
C SER A 105 6.08 -1.72 15.51
N ILE A 106 4.96 -1.19 15.01
CA ILE A 106 3.61 -1.40 15.58
C ILE A 106 3.11 -2.81 15.29
N THR A 107 3.39 -3.36 14.10
CA THR A 107 2.93 -4.69 13.66
C THR A 107 3.78 -5.85 14.18
N SER A 108 5.00 -5.57 14.67
CA SER A 108 5.92 -6.62 15.15
C SER A 108 5.45 -7.31 16.44
N ASN A 109 4.54 -6.68 17.19
CA ASN A 109 4.02 -7.19 18.48
C ASN A 109 2.58 -7.71 18.45
N ILE A 110 1.89 -7.67 17.30
CA ILE A 110 0.46 -7.97 17.24
C ILE A 110 0.24 -9.13 16.28
N SER A 111 -0.34 -10.19 16.82
CA SER A 111 -0.71 -11.42 16.11
C SER A 111 -1.40 -11.08 14.79
N ASN A 112 -0.72 -11.42 13.69
CA ASN A 112 -1.03 -11.04 12.31
C ASN A 112 -2.44 -11.42 11.77
N ASN A 113 -3.29 -12.08 12.56
CA ASN A 113 -4.65 -12.46 12.13
C ASN A 113 -5.74 -11.54 12.71
N GLU A 114 -5.51 -10.92 13.87
CA GLU A 114 -6.55 -10.11 14.53
C GLU A 114 -6.64 -8.70 13.94
N GLU A 115 -5.52 -8.11 13.52
CA GLU A 115 -5.55 -6.81 12.83
C GLU A 115 -5.97 -6.91 11.36
N GLU A 116 -5.70 -8.02 10.66
CA GLU A 116 -6.26 -8.24 9.31
C GLU A 116 -7.79 -8.31 9.38
N LEU A 117 -8.32 -9.07 10.35
CA LEU A 117 -9.74 -9.12 10.61
C LEU A 117 -10.28 -7.78 11.13
N ASN A 118 -9.58 -7.09 12.03
CA ASN A 118 -10.02 -5.78 12.54
C ASN A 118 -9.95 -4.69 11.47
N HIS A 119 -8.97 -4.71 10.56
CA HIS A 119 -8.88 -3.80 9.43
C HIS A 119 -10.04 -4.03 8.48
N LEU A 120 -10.27 -5.28 8.05
CA LEU A 120 -11.41 -5.63 7.20
C LEU A 120 -12.75 -5.28 7.89
N ILE A 121 -12.89 -5.55 9.19
CA ILE A 121 -14.08 -5.18 9.97
C ILE A 121 -14.22 -3.66 10.07
N CYS A 122 -13.13 -2.92 10.28
CA CYS A 122 -13.16 -1.46 10.36
C CYS A 122 -13.47 -0.85 9.00
N GLU A 123 -12.92 -1.39 7.91
CA GLU A 123 -13.22 -1.00 6.53
C GLU A 123 -14.70 -1.22 6.23
N GLU A 124 -15.23 -2.42 6.52
CA GLU A 124 -16.65 -2.76 6.41
C GLU A 124 -17.55 -1.85 7.27
N ARG A 125 -17.09 -1.45 8.46
CA ARG A 125 -17.84 -0.55 9.36
C ARG A 125 -17.69 0.93 9.00
N SER A 126 -16.67 1.29 8.22
CA SER A 126 -16.38 2.67 7.83
C SER A 126 -17.13 3.09 6.57
N TYR A 127 -17.78 2.15 5.87
CA TYR A 127 -18.59 2.46 4.70
C TYR A 127 -19.66 3.51 5.03
N ASN A 128 -19.57 4.64 4.35
CA ASN A 128 -20.61 5.65 4.40
C ASN A 128 -21.79 5.19 3.56
N ILE A 129 -22.72 4.49 4.20
CA ILE A 129 -23.92 3.90 3.58
C ILE A 129 -24.67 4.94 2.72
N THR A 130 -24.75 6.18 3.19
CA THR A 130 -25.41 7.28 2.48
C THR A 130 -24.71 7.64 1.16
N ASP A 131 -23.38 7.67 1.16
CA ASP A 131 -22.60 7.94 -0.06
C ASP A 131 -22.66 6.77 -1.05
N LEU A 132 -22.61 5.53 -0.55
CA LEU A 132 -22.78 4.33 -1.38
C LEU A 132 -24.18 4.26 -1.99
N GLU A 133 -25.22 4.60 -1.24
CA GLU A 133 -26.59 4.64 -1.75
C GLU A 133 -26.72 5.72 -2.84
N ALA A 134 -26.16 6.91 -2.62
CA ALA A 134 -26.16 7.97 -3.63
C ALA A 134 -25.43 7.56 -4.93
N LYS A 135 -24.28 6.91 -4.81
CA LYS A 135 -23.52 6.36 -5.95
C LYS A 135 -24.29 5.25 -6.67
N SER A 136 -24.94 4.37 -5.93
CA SER A 136 -25.77 3.29 -6.48
C SER A 136 -26.93 3.86 -7.29
N GLN A 137 -27.69 4.80 -6.72
CA GLN A 137 -28.81 5.47 -7.40
C GLN A 137 -28.35 6.23 -8.66
N HIS A 138 -27.13 6.79 -8.65
CA HIS A 138 -26.55 7.46 -9.81
C HIS A 138 -26.06 6.48 -10.90
N ASN A 139 -25.50 5.34 -10.52
CA ASN A 139 -24.85 4.40 -11.44
C ASN A 139 -25.83 3.38 -12.05
N ILE A 140 -26.89 3.01 -11.33
CA ILE A 140 -27.92 2.06 -11.80
C ILE A 140 -28.53 2.46 -13.16
N PRO A 141 -28.84 3.75 -13.43
CA PRO A 141 -29.31 4.21 -14.74
C PRO A 141 -28.24 4.18 -15.84
N LEU A 142 -26.95 4.13 -15.48
CA LEU A 142 -25.80 4.15 -16.42
C LEU A 142 -25.38 2.75 -16.86
N LEU A 143 -25.98 1.69 -16.28
CA LEU A 143 -25.66 0.31 -16.63
C LEU A 143 -26.11 -0.02 -18.06
N ASN A 144 -25.26 -0.74 -18.80
CA ASN A 144 -25.65 -1.33 -20.07
C ASN A 144 -26.56 -2.57 -19.85
N ASN A 145 -27.14 -3.10 -20.93
CA ASN A 145 -28.11 -4.20 -20.84
C ASN A 145 -27.57 -5.45 -20.13
N ASP A 146 -26.31 -5.82 -20.38
CA ASP A 146 -25.70 -7.01 -19.80
C ASP A 146 -25.39 -6.82 -18.31
N GLN A 147 -24.84 -5.65 -17.94
CA GLN A 147 -24.57 -5.28 -16.55
C GLN A 147 -25.86 -5.17 -15.74
N ARG A 148 -26.92 -4.61 -16.34
CA ARG A 148 -28.24 -4.51 -15.72
C ARG A 148 -28.88 -5.87 -15.51
N ALA A 149 -28.77 -6.78 -16.49
CA ALA A 149 -29.27 -8.14 -16.35
C ALA A 149 -28.62 -8.90 -15.18
N VAL A 150 -27.29 -8.76 -15.02
CA VAL A 150 -26.56 -9.35 -13.88
C VAL A 150 -26.96 -8.70 -12.56
N PHE A 151 -27.02 -7.35 -12.52
CA PHE A 151 -27.44 -6.61 -11.34
C PHE A 151 -28.84 -7.03 -10.85
N ASP A 152 -29.83 -7.05 -11.76
CA ASP A 152 -31.21 -7.41 -11.42
C ASP A 152 -31.35 -8.88 -10.99
N ALA A 153 -30.48 -9.78 -11.49
CA ALA A 153 -30.45 -11.17 -11.07
C ALA A 153 -29.90 -11.33 -9.65
N VAL A 154 -28.83 -10.61 -9.30
CA VAL A 154 -28.23 -10.62 -7.96
C VAL A 154 -29.21 -10.03 -6.94
N ILE A 155 -29.84 -8.89 -7.24
CA ILE A 155 -30.84 -8.28 -6.36
C ILE A 155 -32.02 -9.23 -6.11
N ARG A 156 -32.54 -9.89 -7.16
CA ARG A 156 -33.62 -10.87 -7.01
C ARG A 156 -33.23 -12.07 -6.15
N ALA A 157 -32.00 -12.59 -6.28
CA ALA A 157 -31.51 -13.69 -5.46
C ALA A 157 -31.44 -13.30 -3.97
N ILE A 158 -31.00 -12.08 -3.68
CA ILE A 158 -30.95 -11.51 -2.33
C ILE A 158 -32.36 -11.36 -1.75
N ASP A 159 -33.29 -10.77 -2.51
CA ASP A 159 -34.68 -10.56 -2.08
C ASP A 159 -35.43 -11.87 -1.83
N ASN A 160 -35.14 -12.91 -2.63
CA ASN A 160 -35.74 -14.24 -2.50
C ASN A 160 -35.05 -15.11 -1.43
N LYS A 161 -33.97 -14.63 -0.78
CA LYS A 161 -33.14 -15.38 0.16
C LYS A 161 -32.65 -16.73 -0.40
N GLU A 162 -32.39 -16.77 -1.71
CA GLU A 162 -31.80 -17.92 -2.37
C GLU A 162 -30.27 -17.78 -2.27
N GLY A 163 -29.75 -18.07 -1.07
CA GLY A 163 -28.32 -18.05 -0.73
C GLY A 163 -27.81 -19.41 -0.29
#